data_AF-A0A431PJN8-F1
#
_entry.id   AF-A0A431PJN8-F1
#
_cell.length_a   1.000
_cell.length_b   1.000
_cell.length_c   1.000
_cell.angle_alpha   90.00
_cell.angle_beta   90.00
_cell.angle_gamma   90.00
#
_symmetry.space_group_name_H-M   'P 1'
#
loop_
_entity.id
_entity.type
_entity.pdbx_description
1 polymer ?
#
loop_
_entity_poly.entity_id
_entity_poly.type
_entity_poly.pdbx_seq_one_letter_code
_entity_poly.pdbx_strand_id
1 'polypeptide(L)'
;MRLASPTSRDRYRLRLDPADVFWAIAAPFIALALRDPALLAIGSQPGVPETYKFAGIAIVLSLCSFLFFRISDSISRFFSIREAANLLAAVACSVALSGIVAFTFTRLEDVPRSTPLIYGLVLASGLMATRLAARTMARDQARHPEPAPHAPDYRRILIIGVDHFAAAAIRLIDCQRPRTTIVVAALDWRASTMGRKISGVKIVGNAADIEEIVQEYLVHGVAIDEVWLSDSAPLSQELTNYVESRCEARNLAFLKISEALNLQAQPAVPVFDEEEADEVGEYFEIKRVIDIVGASALLAALLPMTAIVAALTYFDVGAPVLFWQQRVGRHGRKFLLYKFRTYHAPFDGSGRPIPEEQRLSKIGRLIRSIRLDEIPQLYSVLVGDMSLIGPRPLLPHDQPKDPRTRLLVRPGITGWAQINGGTAIGPEEKDALDIWYIRHASLALDLRIVFSTLLVALTGEKQNQSTVQNAVRWRETTFSPSRADGPKSNSPAKTS
;
A
#
# COMPACT_ATOMS: atom_id res chain seq x y z
N MET A 1 -3.19 -3.02 5.63
CA MET A 1 -3.97 -3.32 4.41
C MET A 1 -3.07 -3.02 3.21
N ARG A 2 -2.57 -4.01 2.47
CA ARG A 2 -1.66 -3.75 1.33
C ARG A 2 -2.52 -3.40 0.11
N LEU A 3 -2.57 -2.11 -0.25
CA LEU A 3 -3.18 -1.66 -1.50
C LEU A 3 -2.36 -2.22 -2.66
N ALA A 4 -3.04 -2.83 -3.64
CA ALA A 4 -2.40 -3.33 -4.84
C ALA A 4 -1.66 -2.20 -5.56
N SER A 5 -0.50 -2.51 -6.15
CA SER A 5 0.24 -1.54 -6.95
C SER A 5 -0.64 -1.05 -8.11
N PRO A 6 -0.61 0.25 -8.48
CA PRO A 6 -1.32 0.79 -9.65
C PRO A 6 -0.91 0.13 -10.98
N THR A 7 0.23 -0.56 -10.99
CA THR A 7 0.76 -1.33 -12.13
C THR A 7 0.37 -2.81 -12.09
N SER A 8 -0.27 -3.27 -11.01
CA SER A 8 -0.76 -4.64 -10.91
C SER A 8 -1.80 -4.87 -12.01
N ARG A 9 -1.50 -5.82 -12.89
CA ARG A 9 -2.42 -6.32 -13.91
C ARG A 9 -3.45 -7.31 -13.35
N ASP A 10 -3.65 -7.32 -12.03
CA ASP A 10 -4.90 -7.82 -11.46
C ASP A 10 -6.04 -6.92 -11.96
N ARG A 11 -6.43 -7.14 -13.23
CA ARG A 11 -7.74 -6.76 -13.71
C ARG A 11 -8.68 -7.35 -12.68
N TYR A 12 -9.51 -6.52 -12.07
CA TYR A 12 -10.74 -6.99 -11.43
C TYR A 12 -11.57 -7.66 -12.51
N ARG A 13 -11.23 -8.90 -12.82
CA ARG A 13 -12.21 -9.81 -13.36
C ARG A 13 -13.06 -10.11 -12.16
N LEU A 14 -14.28 -9.57 -12.14
CA LEU A 14 -15.38 -10.14 -11.37
C LEU A 14 -15.54 -11.58 -11.88
N ARG A 15 -14.68 -12.47 -11.39
CA ARG A 15 -14.67 -13.87 -11.73
C ARG A 15 -15.45 -14.53 -10.63
N LEU A 16 -16.73 -14.73 -10.91
CA LEU A 16 -17.51 -15.70 -10.17
C LEU A 16 -17.25 -17.05 -10.83
N ASP A 17 -16.68 -17.97 -10.07
CA ASP A 17 -16.51 -19.34 -10.56
C ASP A 17 -17.91 -19.95 -10.79
N PRO A 18 -18.16 -20.63 -11.93
CA PRO A 18 -19.46 -21.26 -12.18
C PRO A 18 -19.92 -22.17 -11.03
N ALA A 19 -18.99 -22.84 -10.34
CA ALA A 19 -19.30 -23.68 -9.19
C ALA A 19 -19.70 -22.85 -7.96
N ASP A 20 -19.05 -21.71 -7.72
CA ASP A 20 -19.41 -20.80 -6.62
C ASP A 20 -20.79 -20.17 -6.86
N VAL A 21 -21.11 -19.77 -8.12
CA VAL A 21 -22.45 -19.27 -8.50
C VAL A 21 -23.50 -20.36 -8.32
N PHE A 22 -23.20 -21.58 -8.76
CA PHE A 22 -24.09 -22.72 -8.57
C PHE A 22 -24.45 -22.91 -7.10
N TRP A 23 -23.46 -22.89 -6.20
CA TRP A 23 -23.72 -23.05 -4.77
C TRP A 23 -24.45 -21.85 -4.15
N ALA A 24 -24.18 -20.62 -4.59
CA ALA A 24 -24.94 -19.45 -4.15
C ALA A 24 -26.43 -19.57 -4.50
N ILE A 25 -26.75 -20.10 -5.69
CA ILE A 25 -28.13 -20.31 -6.15
C ILE A 25 -28.76 -21.52 -5.47
N ALA A 26 -28.06 -22.65 -5.42
CA ALA A 26 -28.62 -23.92 -4.96
C ALA A 26 -28.79 -23.98 -3.44
N ALA A 27 -27.87 -23.40 -2.65
CA ALA A 27 -27.86 -23.58 -1.20
C ALA A 27 -29.13 -23.10 -0.49
N PRO A 28 -29.73 -21.93 -0.81
CA PRO A 28 -30.98 -21.50 -0.18
C PRO A 28 -32.16 -22.45 -0.46
N PHE A 29 -32.27 -22.97 -1.69
CA PHE A 29 -33.35 -23.91 -2.04
C PHE A 29 -33.13 -25.29 -1.43
N ILE A 30 -31.88 -25.79 -1.41
CA ILE A 30 -31.53 -27.03 -0.72
C ILE A 30 -31.82 -26.89 0.77
N ALA A 31 -31.53 -25.74 1.39
CA ALA A 31 -31.83 -25.52 2.79
C ALA A 31 -33.32 -25.51 3.10
N LEU A 32 -34.15 -24.93 2.22
CA LEU A 32 -35.61 -24.99 2.32
C LEU A 32 -36.10 -26.44 2.17
N ALA A 33 -35.63 -27.18 1.16
CA ALA A 33 -35.97 -28.58 0.93
C ALA A 33 -35.60 -29.49 2.10
N LEU A 34 -34.39 -29.32 2.65
CA LEU A 34 -33.91 -30.08 3.80
C LEU A 34 -34.68 -29.75 5.07
N ARG A 35 -35.20 -28.51 5.19
CA ARG A 35 -35.96 -28.13 6.37
C ARG A 35 -37.39 -28.65 6.33
N ASP A 36 -38.07 -28.44 5.22
CA ASP A 36 -39.41 -28.94 4.92
C ASP A 36 -39.70 -28.78 3.42
N PRO A 37 -39.85 -29.87 2.65
CA PRO A 37 -40.17 -29.82 1.22
C PRO A 37 -41.44 -29.02 0.89
N ALA A 38 -42.40 -28.90 1.82
CA ALA A 38 -43.62 -28.14 1.60
C ALA A 38 -43.36 -26.62 1.44
N LEU A 39 -42.23 -26.10 1.95
CA LEU A 39 -41.84 -24.70 1.82
C LEU A 39 -41.47 -24.28 0.39
N LEU A 40 -41.26 -25.26 -0.50
CA LEU A 40 -41.05 -25.07 -1.94
C LEU A 40 -42.35 -25.13 -2.74
N ALA A 41 -43.48 -25.49 -2.13
CA ALA A 41 -44.76 -25.52 -2.82
C ALA A 41 -45.22 -24.08 -3.10
N ILE A 42 -45.44 -23.76 -4.37
CA ILE A 42 -46.05 -22.49 -4.78
C ILE A 42 -47.55 -22.62 -4.53
N GLY A 43 -48.02 -22.08 -3.40
CA GLY A 43 -49.45 -22.01 -3.09
C GLY A 43 -50.21 -21.16 -4.10
N SER A 44 -51.53 -21.33 -4.17
CA SER A 44 -52.44 -20.60 -5.07
C SER A 44 -52.71 -19.14 -4.67
N GLN A 45 -51.90 -18.56 -3.78
CA GLN A 45 -52.01 -17.17 -3.33
C GLN A 45 -51.34 -16.22 -4.35
N PRO A 46 -51.93 -15.04 -4.64
CA PRO A 46 -51.29 -14.05 -5.52
C PRO A 46 -50.09 -13.40 -4.82
N GLY A 47 -48.87 -13.72 -5.28
CA GLY A 47 -47.63 -13.10 -4.80
C GLY A 47 -46.44 -14.07 -4.81
N VAL A 48 -45.22 -13.54 -4.65
CA VAL A 48 -44.02 -14.36 -4.43
C VAL A 48 -44.01 -14.80 -2.95
N PRO A 49 -43.93 -16.10 -2.64
CA PRO A 49 -43.90 -16.55 -1.25
C PRO A 49 -42.70 -15.99 -0.49
N GLU A 50 -42.84 -15.79 0.83
CA GLU A 50 -41.77 -15.25 1.68
C GLU A 50 -40.50 -16.13 1.67
N THR A 51 -40.65 -17.44 1.49
CA THR A 51 -39.54 -18.39 1.32
C THR A 51 -38.70 -18.12 0.07
N TYR A 52 -39.34 -17.74 -1.03
CA TYR A 52 -38.66 -17.36 -2.29
C TYR A 52 -38.03 -15.96 -2.19
N LYS A 53 -38.64 -15.03 -1.45
CA LYS A 53 -38.03 -13.73 -1.15
C LYS A 53 -36.75 -13.89 -0.32
N PHE A 54 -36.78 -14.76 0.71
CA PHE A 54 -35.58 -15.12 1.47
C PHE A 54 -34.51 -15.73 0.57
N ALA A 55 -34.86 -16.68 -0.30
CA ALA A 55 -33.92 -17.28 -1.24
C ALA A 55 -33.28 -16.23 -2.17
N GLY A 56 -34.08 -15.31 -2.72
CA GLY A 56 -33.57 -14.21 -3.56
C GLY A 56 -32.59 -13.29 -2.81
N ILE A 57 -32.94 -12.88 -1.59
CA ILE A 57 -32.07 -12.08 -0.71
C ILE A 57 -30.78 -12.84 -0.39
N ALA A 58 -30.88 -14.13 -0.09
CA ALA A 58 -29.74 -14.99 0.19
C ALA A 58 -28.77 -15.03 -0.99
N ILE A 59 -29.25 -15.35 -2.20
CA ILE A 59 -28.44 -15.43 -3.42
C ILE A 59 -27.66 -14.14 -3.66
N VAL A 60 -28.35 -12.99 -3.64
CA VAL A 60 -27.71 -11.68 -3.90
C VAL A 60 -26.62 -11.41 -2.87
N LEU A 61 -26.89 -11.65 -1.59
CA LEU A 61 -25.92 -11.39 -0.52
C LEU A 61 -24.80 -12.41 -0.46
N SER A 62 -25.00 -13.67 -0.88
CA SER A 62 -23.90 -14.63 -1.10
C SER A 62 -22.96 -14.12 -2.15
N LEU A 63 -23.48 -13.71 -3.32
CA LEU A 63 -22.67 -13.21 -4.42
C LEU A 63 -21.91 -11.93 -4.01
N CYS A 64 -22.56 -10.99 -3.32
CA CYS A 64 -21.88 -9.81 -2.78
C CYS A 64 -20.77 -10.19 -1.78
N SER A 65 -21.02 -11.14 -0.89
CA SER A 65 -20.02 -11.64 0.07
C SER A 65 -18.84 -12.30 -0.67
N PHE A 66 -19.10 -13.11 -1.70
CA PHE A 66 -18.05 -13.79 -2.45
C PHE A 66 -17.14 -12.81 -3.18
N LEU A 67 -17.71 -11.74 -3.72
CA LEU A 67 -16.96 -10.65 -4.35
C LEU A 67 -16.14 -9.87 -3.32
N PHE A 68 -16.68 -9.61 -2.13
CA PHE A 68 -15.97 -8.88 -1.07
C PHE A 68 -14.80 -9.69 -0.50
N PHE A 69 -15.02 -10.96 -0.19
CA PHE A 69 -13.98 -11.87 0.36
C PHE A 69 -13.08 -12.51 -0.72
N ARG A 70 -13.39 -12.28 -2.00
CA ARG A 70 -12.62 -12.76 -3.16
C ARG A 70 -12.43 -14.29 -3.18
N ILE A 71 -13.42 -15.05 -2.73
CA ILE A 71 -13.30 -16.52 -2.65
C ILE A 71 -13.27 -17.19 -4.04
N SER A 72 -13.75 -16.49 -5.07
CA SER A 72 -13.87 -16.98 -6.45
C SER A 72 -12.65 -16.69 -7.33
N ASP A 73 -11.63 -15.99 -6.82
CA ASP A 73 -10.47 -15.60 -7.62
C ASP A 73 -9.47 -16.74 -7.88
N SER A 74 -9.54 -17.83 -7.10
CA SER A 74 -8.73 -19.01 -7.38
C SER A 74 -9.32 -20.27 -6.77
N ILE A 75 -9.89 -21.14 -7.60
CA ILE A 75 -9.82 -22.58 -7.33
C ILE A 75 -8.37 -22.99 -7.64
N SER A 76 -7.45 -22.66 -6.73
CA SER A 76 -6.05 -22.97 -6.90
C SER A 76 -5.84 -24.47 -6.65
N ARG A 77 -4.80 -25.05 -7.28
CA ARG A 77 -4.37 -26.43 -6.96
C ARG A 77 -3.86 -26.58 -5.51
N PHE A 78 -3.78 -25.48 -4.76
CA PHE A 78 -3.14 -25.36 -3.46
C PHE A 78 -4.12 -24.78 -2.43
N PHE A 79 -5.26 -25.44 -2.22
CA PHE A 79 -6.21 -25.05 -1.18
C PHE A 79 -5.54 -25.01 0.20
N SER A 80 -5.47 -23.83 0.81
CA SER A 80 -4.76 -23.55 2.07
C SER A 80 -5.71 -23.39 3.26
N ILE A 81 -5.24 -23.63 4.48
CA ILE A 81 -6.01 -23.39 5.73
C ILE A 81 -6.51 -21.94 5.79
N ARG A 82 -5.71 -20.98 5.28
CA ARG A 82 -6.11 -19.58 5.22
C ARG A 82 -7.25 -19.33 4.23
N GLU A 83 -7.27 -20.05 3.11
CA GLU A 83 -8.36 -19.97 2.13
C GLU A 83 -9.65 -20.59 2.71
N ALA A 84 -9.54 -21.69 3.45
CA ALA A 84 -10.66 -22.27 4.18
C ALA A 84 -11.25 -21.28 5.22
N ALA A 85 -10.40 -20.58 5.98
CA ALA A 85 -10.84 -19.58 6.93
C ALA A 85 -11.56 -18.39 6.25
N ASN A 86 -11.03 -17.90 5.12
CA ASN A 86 -11.67 -16.84 4.34
C ASN A 86 -13.03 -17.27 3.76
N LEU A 87 -13.14 -18.52 3.29
CA LEU A 87 -14.38 -19.12 2.82
C LEU A 87 -15.43 -19.18 3.94
N LEU A 88 -15.04 -19.66 5.12
CA LEU A 88 -15.94 -19.70 6.28
C LEU A 88 -16.40 -18.30 6.71
N ALA A 89 -15.50 -17.31 6.68
CA ALA A 89 -15.83 -15.92 6.96
C ALA A 89 -16.83 -15.34 5.94
N ALA A 90 -16.65 -15.65 4.65
CA ALA A 90 -17.55 -15.22 3.59
C ALA A 90 -18.96 -15.84 3.74
N VAL A 91 -19.04 -17.12 4.09
CA VAL A 91 -20.30 -17.81 4.36
C VAL A 91 -20.98 -17.20 5.59
N ALA A 92 -20.25 -17.01 6.69
CA ALA A 92 -20.80 -16.41 7.92
C ALA A 92 -21.34 -15.00 7.67
N CYS A 93 -20.60 -14.17 6.92
CA CYS A 93 -21.03 -12.83 6.54
C CYS A 93 -22.29 -12.86 5.67
N SER A 94 -22.35 -13.77 4.69
CA SER A 94 -23.53 -13.94 3.84
C SER A 94 -24.75 -14.34 4.67
N VAL A 95 -24.65 -15.34 5.55
CA VAL A 95 -25.74 -15.78 6.43
C VAL A 95 -26.22 -14.64 7.33
N ALA A 96 -25.30 -13.90 7.95
CA ALA A 96 -25.63 -12.78 8.83
C ALA A 96 -26.35 -11.66 8.08
N LEU A 97 -25.83 -11.23 6.93
CA LEU A 97 -26.44 -10.18 6.11
C LEU A 97 -27.82 -10.62 5.59
N SER A 98 -27.94 -11.85 5.08
CA SER A 98 -29.22 -12.38 4.60
C SER A 98 -30.25 -12.47 5.71
N GLY A 99 -29.85 -12.87 6.92
CA GLY A 99 -30.70 -12.88 8.10
C GLY A 99 -31.17 -11.47 8.48
N ILE A 100 -30.26 -10.50 8.55
CA ILE A 100 -30.57 -9.10 8.91
C ILE A 100 -31.52 -8.48 7.87
N VAL A 101 -31.20 -8.61 6.58
CA VAL A 101 -31.99 -8.02 5.50
C VAL A 101 -33.36 -8.70 5.42
N ALA A 102 -33.43 -10.03 5.44
CA ALA A 102 -34.71 -10.73 5.44
C ALA A 102 -35.55 -10.36 6.67
N PHE A 103 -34.97 -10.31 7.86
CA PHE A 103 -35.70 -9.88 9.07
C PHE A 103 -36.22 -8.44 8.96
N THR A 104 -35.45 -7.53 8.36
CA THR A 104 -35.86 -6.12 8.21
C THR A 104 -37.04 -5.96 7.26
N PHE A 105 -37.06 -6.70 6.14
CA PHE A 105 -38.09 -6.55 5.10
C PHE A 105 -39.29 -7.49 5.25
N THR A 106 -39.09 -8.70 5.74
CA THR A 106 -40.12 -9.75 5.80
C THR A 106 -40.38 -10.26 7.22
N ARG A 107 -39.64 -9.76 8.23
CA ARG A 107 -39.66 -10.26 9.61
C ARG A 107 -39.38 -11.77 9.75
N LEU A 108 -38.91 -12.42 8.67
CA LEU A 108 -38.84 -13.87 8.55
C LEU A 108 -40.19 -14.57 8.83
N GLU A 109 -41.31 -13.90 8.51
CA GLU A 109 -42.63 -14.53 8.51
C GLU A 109 -42.62 -15.73 7.54
N ASP A 110 -43.18 -16.86 7.99
CA ASP A 110 -43.24 -18.15 7.25
C ASP A 110 -41.88 -18.79 6.87
N VAL A 111 -40.76 -18.25 7.36
CA VAL A 111 -39.43 -18.87 7.20
C VAL A 111 -38.97 -19.46 8.55
N PRO A 112 -38.76 -20.79 8.66
CA PRO A 112 -38.26 -21.38 9.89
C PRO A 112 -36.92 -20.76 10.32
N ARG A 113 -36.77 -20.47 11.61
CA ARG A 113 -35.56 -19.83 12.18
C ARG A 113 -34.27 -20.66 11.99
N SER A 114 -34.41 -21.96 11.76
CA SER A 114 -33.31 -22.87 11.44
C SER A 114 -32.82 -22.76 10.00
N THR A 115 -33.63 -22.21 9.07
CA THR A 115 -33.34 -22.17 7.63
C THR A 115 -32.05 -21.40 7.30
N PRO A 116 -31.78 -20.20 7.88
CA PRO A 116 -30.51 -19.50 7.65
C PRO A 116 -29.27 -20.30 8.09
N LEU A 117 -29.38 -21.07 9.18
CA LEU A 117 -28.29 -21.91 9.68
C LEU A 117 -28.03 -23.09 8.72
N ILE A 118 -29.09 -23.79 8.29
CA ILE A 118 -28.99 -24.89 7.33
C ILE A 118 -28.41 -24.38 6.00
N TYR A 119 -28.86 -23.22 5.54
CA TYR A 119 -28.30 -22.53 4.37
C TYR A 119 -26.79 -22.30 4.50
N GLY A 120 -26.31 -21.79 5.64
CA GLY A 120 -24.88 -21.61 5.88
C GLY A 120 -24.09 -22.92 5.81
N LEU A 121 -24.61 -24.00 6.38
CA LEU A 121 -23.96 -25.32 6.38
C LEU A 121 -23.89 -25.93 4.97
N VAL A 122 -24.99 -25.86 4.22
CA VAL A 122 -25.04 -26.33 2.82
C VAL A 122 -24.07 -25.53 1.96
N LEU A 123 -24.04 -24.20 2.11
CA LEU A 123 -23.15 -23.35 1.33
C LEU A 123 -21.67 -23.63 1.66
N ALA A 124 -21.31 -23.72 2.94
CA ALA A 124 -19.93 -24.01 3.34
C ALA A 124 -19.46 -25.39 2.86
N SER A 125 -20.28 -26.42 3.03
CA SER A 125 -19.94 -27.79 2.63
C SER A 125 -19.77 -27.92 1.11
N GLY A 126 -20.69 -27.34 0.32
CA GLY A 126 -20.62 -27.35 -1.13
C GLY A 126 -19.38 -26.65 -1.69
N LEU A 127 -19.06 -25.45 -1.20
CA LEU A 127 -17.88 -24.69 -1.61
C LEU A 127 -16.56 -25.36 -1.21
N MET A 128 -16.54 -26.10 -0.10
CA MET A 128 -15.37 -26.86 0.35
C MET A 128 -15.15 -28.11 -0.51
N ALA A 129 -16.23 -28.83 -0.82
CA ALA A 129 -16.19 -30.05 -1.62
C ALA A 129 -15.67 -29.81 -3.04
N THR A 130 -16.12 -28.73 -3.71
CA THR A 130 -15.64 -28.37 -5.06
C THR A 130 -14.14 -28.12 -5.10
N ARG A 131 -13.61 -27.43 -4.08
CA ARG A 131 -12.16 -27.13 -3.97
C ARG A 131 -11.34 -28.39 -3.66
N LEU A 132 -11.86 -29.30 -2.85
CA LEU A 132 -11.21 -30.58 -2.57
C LEU A 132 -11.16 -31.48 -3.82
N ALA A 133 -12.26 -31.55 -4.58
CA ALA A 133 -12.33 -32.31 -5.83
C ALA A 133 -11.38 -31.75 -6.91
N ALA A 134 -11.32 -30.42 -7.07
CA ALA A 134 -10.37 -29.78 -7.98
C ALA A 134 -8.91 -30.12 -7.62
N ARG A 135 -8.59 -30.21 -6.33
CA ARG A 135 -7.26 -30.60 -5.84
C ARG A 135 -6.90 -32.05 -6.18
N THR A 136 -7.85 -32.99 -6.08
CA THR A 136 -7.59 -34.40 -6.40
C THR A 136 -7.43 -34.62 -7.91
N MET A 137 -8.29 -34.00 -8.73
CA MET A 137 -8.20 -34.11 -10.20
C MET A 137 -6.89 -33.51 -10.74
N ALA A 138 -6.44 -32.39 -10.17
CA ALA A 138 -5.16 -31.79 -10.55
C ALA A 138 -3.92 -32.63 -10.16
N ARG A 139 -4.03 -33.50 -9.15
CA ARG A 139 -2.98 -34.44 -8.77
C ARG A 139 -2.86 -35.61 -9.76
N ASP A 140 -3.98 -36.10 -10.29
CA ASP A 140 -3.97 -37.21 -11.26
C ASP A 140 -3.43 -36.78 -12.63
N GLN A 141 -3.68 -35.55 -13.06
CA GLN A 141 -3.10 -35.00 -14.30
C GLN A 141 -1.57 -34.81 -14.24
N ALA A 142 -1.00 -34.74 -13.03
CA ALA A 142 0.45 -34.66 -12.82
C ALA A 142 1.14 -36.05 -12.77
N ARG A 143 0.39 -37.16 -12.88
CA ARG A 143 0.94 -38.53 -12.89
C ARG A 143 1.47 -39.00 -14.25
N HIS A 144 1.33 -38.19 -15.29
CA HIS A 144 2.03 -38.38 -16.57
C HIS A 144 3.15 -37.34 -16.72
N PRO A 145 4.33 -37.54 -16.11
CA PRO A 145 5.45 -36.67 -16.38
C PRO A 145 5.98 -37.01 -17.77
N GLU A 146 5.84 -36.09 -18.73
CA GLU A 146 6.84 -36.03 -19.79
C GLU A 146 8.21 -35.82 -19.12
N PRO A 147 9.28 -36.53 -19.53
CA PRO A 147 10.59 -36.36 -18.94
C PRO A 147 11.09 -34.94 -19.27
N ALA A 148 11.05 -34.06 -18.27
CA ALA A 148 11.53 -32.70 -18.41
C ALA A 148 13.05 -32.70 -18.72
N PRO A 149 13.51 -31.92 -19.71
CA PRO A 149 14.93 -31.83 -20.02
C PRO A 149 15.65 -31.05 -18.91
N HIS A 150 16.43 -31.79 -18.10
CA HIS A 150 17.34 -31.32 -17.05
C HIS A 150 16.67 -30.55 -15.89
N ALA A 151 16.68 -31.14 -14.69
CA ALA A 151 16.26 -30.46 -13.48
C ALA A 151 17.11 -29.19 -13.28
N PRO A 152 16.50 -28.01 -13.02
CA PRO A 152 17.26 -26.79 -12.79
C PRO A 152 18.11 -26.94 -11.52
N ASP A 153 19.38 -26.55 -11.61
CA ASP A 153 20.33 -26.57 -10.48
C ASP A 153 19.90 -25.50 -9.47
N TYR A 154 19.26 -25.93 -8.37
CA TYR A 154 18.77 -25.01 -7.35
C TYR A 154 19.90 -24.59 -6.43
N ARG A 155 20.08 -23.28 -6.26
CA ARG A 155 20.97 -22.73 -5.23
C ARG A 155 20.30 -22.81 -3.86
N ARG A 156 20.88 -23.57 -2.94
CA ARG A 156 20.39 -23.79 -1.57
C ARG A 156 21.14 -22.86 -0.64
N ILE A 157 20.39 -22.00 0.05
CA ILE A 157 20.98 -20.95 0.88
C ILE A 157 20.55 -21.04 2.34
N LEU A 158 21.45 -20.64 3.23
CA LEU A 158 21.15 -20.31 4.63
C LEU A 158 21.06 -18.80 4.80
N ILE A 159 20.10 -18.33 5.59
CA ILE A 159 19.97 -16.89 5.90
C ILE A 159 20.35 -16.65 7.36
N ILE A 160 21.23 -15.68 7.60
CA ILE A 160 21.64 -15.23 8.93
C ILE A 160 20.99 -13.87 9.22
N GLY A 161 20.28 -13.80 10.35
CA GLY A 161 19.60 -12.60 10.81
C GLY A 161 18.11 -12.61 10.51
N VAL A 162 17.31 -12.62 11.58
CA VAL A 162 15.85 -12.72 11.52
C VAL A 162 15.26 -11.33 11.72
N ASP A 163 15.03 -10.63 10.61
CA ASP A 163 14.42 -9.31 10.61
C ASP A 163 13.40 -9.15 9.46
N HIS A 164 12.86 -7.94 9.33
CA HIS A 164 11.89 -7.62 8.28
C HIS A 164 12.49 -7.70 6.88
N PHE A 165 13.79 -7.45 6.73
CA PHE A 165 14.49 -7.47 5.45
C PHE A 165 14.71 -8.90 4.97
N ALA A 166 15.23 -9.78 5.84
CA ALA A 166 15.31 -11.22 5.60
C ALA A 166 13.93 -11.84 5.29
N ALA A 167 12.90 -11.46 6.04
CA ALA A 167 11.53 -11.94 5.79
C ALA A 167 11.00 -11.53 4.42
N ALA A 168 11.36 -10.33 3.93
CA ALA A 168 10.99 -9.83 2.61
C ALA A 168 11.78 -10.52 1.50
N ALA A 169 13.09 -10.74 1.70
CA ALA A 169 13.95 -11.45 0.77
C ALA A 169 13.45 -12.89 0.53
N ILE A 170 13.11 -13.64 1.59
CA ILE A 170 12.54 -15.00 1.49
C ILE A 170 11.29 -15.00 0.60
N ARG A 171 10.37 -14.06 0.82
CA ARG A 171 9.14 -13.96 0.02
C ARG A 171 9.40 -13.60 -1.42
N LEU A 172 10.41 -12.76 -1.69
CA LEU A 172 10.80 -12.39 -3.05
C LEU A 172 11.35 -13.61 -3.79
N ILE A 173 12.20 -14.40 -3.16
CA ILE A 173 12.73 -15.67 -3.70
C ILE A 173 11.59 -16.64 -3.99
N ASP A 174 10.64 -16.82 -3.06
CA ASP A 174 9.49 -17.72 -3.25
C ASP A 174 8.57 -17.30 -4.41
N CYS A 175 8.55 -16.02 -4.76
CA CYS A 175 7.74 -15.49 -5.86
C CYS A 175 8.47 -15.48 -7.23
N GLN A 176 9.79 -15.72 -7.28
CA GLN A 176 10.53 -15.75 -8.54
C GLN A 176 10.10 -16.94 -9.41
N ARG A 177 9.98 -16.69 -10.73
CA ARG A 177 9.73 -17.74 -11.73
C ARG A 177 10.63 -17.55 -12.96
N PRO A 178 11.42 -18.56 -13.36
CA PRO A 178 11.62 -19.85 -12.69
C PRO A 178 12.32 -19.68 -11.34
N ARG A 179 11.97 -20.53 -10.37
CA ARG A 179 12.61 -20.52 -9.06
C ARG A 179 14.00 -21.13 -9.20
N THR A 180 15.04 -20.36 -8.90
CA THR A 180 16.45 -20.78 -8.99
C THR A 180 17.13 -20.89 -7.63
N THR A 181 16.49 -20.36 -6.57
CA THR A 181 17.02 -20.35 -5.20
C THR A 181 16.03 -20.94 -4.20
N ILE A 182 16.54 -21.70 -3.23
CA ILE A 182 15.80 -22.33 -2.15
C ILE A 182 16.43 -21.91 -0.81
N VAL A 183 15.63 -21.32 0.06
CA VAL A 183 16.06 -21.02 1.43
C VAL A 183 15.84 -22.27 2.29
N VAL A 184 16.92 -22.88 2.76
CA VAL A 184 16.89 -24.13 3.52
C VAL A 184 16.49 -23.87 4.97
N ALA A 185 17.18 -22.94 5.62
CA ALA A 185 16.96 -22.58 7.01
C ALA A 185 17.45 -21.16 7.33
N ALA A 186 17.06 -20.66 8.50
CA ALA A 186 17.51 -19.38 9.03
C ALA A 186 18.27 -19.56 10.35
N LEU A 187 19.24 -18.68 10.61
CA LEU A 187 20.05 -18.60 11.83
C LEU A 187 19.89 -17.23 12.48
N ASP A 188 19.96 -17.18 13.81
CA ASP A 188 19.82 -15.95 14.59
C ASP A 188 20.68 -16.00 15.85
N TRP A 189 21.25 -14.87 16.29
CA TRP A 189 22.01 -14.80 17.54
C TRP A 189 21.10 -14.83 18.77
N ARG A 190 19.81 -14.56 18.60
CA ARG A 190 18.83 -14.53 19.69
C ARG A 190 18.31 -15.94 20.00
N ALA A 191 18.68 -16.49 21.16
CA ALA A 191 18.16 -17.78 21.61
C ALA A 191 16.61 -17.86 21.66
N SER A 192 15.91 -16.72 21.81
CA SER A 192 14.45 -16.66 21.89
C SER A 192 13.73 -16.94 20.56
N THR A 193 14.42 -16.86 19.42
CA THR A 193 13.83 -17.09 18.09
C THR A 193 13.99 -18.53 17.60
N MET A 194 14.77 -19.33 18.32
CA MET A 194 15.01 -20.75 18.04
C MET A 194 13.72 -21.56 17.93
N GLY A 195 13.63 -22.43 16.92
CA GLY A 195 12.46 -23.27 16.66
C GLY A 195 11.26 -22.55 16.06
N ARG A 196 11.29 -21.20 15.95
CA ARG A 196 10.25 -20.42 15.28
C ARG A 196 10.46 -20.44 13.76
N LYS A 197 9.56 -19.77 13.03
CA LYS A 197 9.63 -19.64 11.57
C LYS A 197 9.60 -18.18 11.12
N ILE A 198 10.37 -17.85 10.09
CA ILE A 198 10.37 -16.56 9.40
C ILE A 198 9.94 -16.77 7.94
N SER A 199 8.83 -16.15 7.54
CA SER A 199 8.24 -16.32 6.19
C SER A 199 8.10 -17.80 5.73
N GLY A 200 7.92 -18.74 6.67
CA GLY A 200 7.77 -20.17 6.39
C GLY A 200 9.05 -21.01 6.59
N VAL A 201 10.22 -20.37 6.66
CA VAL A 201 11.54 -21.00 6.88
C VAL A 201 11.79 -21.19 8.37
N LYS A 202 12.30 -22.35 8.79
CA LYS A 202 12.58 -22.67 10.21
C LYS A 202 13.87 -21.99 10.67
N ILE A 203 13.86 -21.46 11.88
CA ILE A 203 15.06 -20.95 12.56
C ILE A 203 15.66 -22.11 13.36
N VAL A 204 16.85 -22.54 12.95
CA VAL A 204 17.40 -23.85 13.34
C VAL A 204 18.54 -23.76 14.35
N GLY A 205 19.22 -22.62 14.44
CA GLY A 205 20.45 -22.52 15.23
C GLY A 205 20.93 -21.09 15.42
N ASN A 206 21.97 -20.98 16.26
CA ASN A 206 22.74 -19.75 16.36
C ASN A 206 23.61 -19.55 15.11
N ALA A 207 23.89 -18.30 14.75
CA ALA A 207 24.86 -17.98 13.72
C ALA A 207 26.27 -18.51 14.07
N ALA A 208 26.61 -18.63 15.36
CA ALA A 208 27.88 -19.20 15.83
C ALA A 208 28.02 -20.70 15.51
N ASP A 209 26.92 -21.44 15.41
CA ASP A 209 26.90 -22.89 15.22
C ASP A 209 26.81 -23.28 13.72
N ILE A 210 27.13 -22.35 12.83
CA ILE A 210 26.97 -22.53 11.38
C ILE A 210 27.66 -23.79 10.84
N GLU A 211 28.84 -24.12 11.36
CA GLU A 211 29.61 -25.29 10.92
C GLU A 211 28.87 -26.60 11.25
N GLU A 212 28.35 -26.71 12.46
CA GLU A 212 27.59 -27.89 12.91
C GLU A 212 26.32 -28.06 12.09
N ILE A 213 25.63 -26.95 11.81
CA ILE A 213 24.35 -26.94 11.08
C ILE A 213 24.56 -27.29 9.60
N VAL A 214 25.57 -26.70 8.95
CA VAL A 214 25.90 -27.04 7.56
C VAL A 214 26.27 -28.53 7.47
N GLN A 215 27.03 -29.04 8.45
CA GLN A 215 27.39 -30.46 8.49
C GLN A 215 26.17 -31.36 8.70
N GLU A 216 25.25 -31.00 9.59
CA GLU A 216 24.01 -31.74 9.84
C GLU A 216 23.17 -31.84 8.55
N TYR A 217 22.95 -30.73 7.86
CA TYR A 217 22.22 -30.71 6.58
C TYR A 217 22.92 -31.55 5.51
N LEU A 218 24.25 -31.48 5.44
CA LEU A 218 25.02 -32.28 4.49
C LEU A 218 24.88 -33.79 4.74
N VAL A 219 24.90 -34.22 6.00
CA VAL A 219 24.65 -35.63 6.39
C VAL A 219 23.25 -36.09 5.97
N HIS A 220 22.27 -35.19 5.98
CA HIS A 220 20.91 -35.43 5.47
C HIS A 220 20.76 -35.28 3.96
N GLY A 221 21.86 -35.12 3.21
CA GLY A 221 21.87 -35.00 1.75
C GLY A 221 21.46 -33.62 1.22
N VAL A 222 21.42 -32.60 2.09
CA VAL A 222 21.13 -31.21 1.72
C VAL A 222 22.43 -30.42 1.70
N ALA A 223 23.04 -30.29 0.53
CA ALA A 223 24.19 -29.41 0.34
C ALA A 223 23.74 -27.93 0.42
N ILE A 224 24.48 -27.11 1.17
CA ILE A 224 24.32 -25.66 1.18
C ILE A 224 25.34 -25.09 0.19
N ASP A 225 24.89 -24.18 -0.67
CA ASP A 225 25.72 -23.56 -1.70
C ASP A 225 26.16 -22.13 -1.30
N GLU A 226 25.28 -21.38 -0.62
CA GLU A 226 25.55 -20.00 -0.20
C GLU A 226 24.99 -19.68 1.20
N VAL A 227 25.57 -18.67 1.85
CA VAL A 227 25.13 -18.13 3.15
C VAL A 227 24.91 -16.63 3.01
N TRP A 228 23.68 -16.19 3.29
CA TRP A 228 23.27 -14.79 3.12
C TRP A 228 23.08 -14.12 4.47
N LEU A 229 23.78 -13.01 4.68
CA LEU A 229 23.68 -12.19 5.88
C LEU A 229 22.69 -11.03 5.68
N SER A 230 21.73 -10.85 6.59
CA SER A 230 20.87 -9.67 6.57
C SER A 230 21.68 -8.40 6.84
N ASP A 231 21.55 -7.42 5.95
CA ASP A 231 22.19 -6.11 6.06
C ASP A 231 21.85 -5.33 7.34
N SER A 232 20.71 -5.64 7.96
CA SER A 232 20.24 -5.01 9.20
C SER A 232 20.54 -5.84 10.45
N ALA A 233 21.26 -6.96 10.32
CA ALA A 233 21.62 -7.79 11.46
C ALA A 233 22.69 -7.11 12.33
N PRO A 234 22.44 -6.84 13.62
CA PRO A 234 23.44 -6.34 14.56
C PRO A 234 24.39 -7.46 14.99
N LEU A 235 25.15 -8.01 14.05
CA LEU A 235 26.24 -8.94 14.32
C LEU A 235 27.50 -8.16 14.67
N SER A 236 28.21 -8.59 15.72
CA SER A 236 29.54 -8.05 16.00
C SER A 236 30.46 -8.34 14.81
N GLN A 237 31.44 -7.45 14.59
CA GLN A 237 32.41 -7.64 13.50
C GLN A 237 33.18 -8.97 13.69
N GLU A 238 33.46 -9.35 14.93
CA GLU A 238 34.10 -10.61 15.30
C GLU A 238 33.30 -11.84 14.83
N LEU A 239 31.98 -11.86 15.07
CA LEU A 239 31.13 -12.98 14.70
C LEU A 239 30.91 -13.04 13.17
N THR A 240 30.84 -11.89 12.51
CA THR A 240 30.80 -11.82 11.04
C THR A 240 32.06 -12.43 10.42
N ASN A 241 33.24 -12.01 10.90
CA ASN A 241 34.53 -12.53 10.43
C ASN A 241 34.67 -14.04 10.72
N TYR A 242 34.17 -14.51 11.87
CA TYR A 242 34.14 -15.93 12.20
C TYR A 242 33.30 -16.72 11.20
N VAL A 243 32.05 -16.30 10.94
CA VAL A 243 31.16 -16.96 9.99
C VAL A 243 31.77 -16.97 8.58
N GLU A 244 32.32 -15.84 8.14
CA GLU A 244 32.99 -15.71 6.84
C GLU A 244 34.15 -16.71 6.71
N SER A 245 35.04 -16.80 7.71
CA SER A 245 36.15 -17.76 7.71
C SER A 245 35.70 -19.23 7.63
N ARG A 246 34.56 -19.56 8.26
CA ARG A 246 33.99 -20.91 8.23
C ARG A 246 33.35 -21.23 6.88
N CYS A 247 32.70 -20.23 6.26
CA CYS A 247 32.18 -20.35 4.90
C CYS A 247 33.32 -20.56 3.89
N GLU A 248 34.40 -19.78 3.97
CA GLU A 248 35.59 -19.91 3.11
C GLU A 248 36.22 -21.30 3.20
N ALA A 249 36.39 -21.82 4.43
CA ALA A 249 36.95 -23.16 4.65
C ALA A 249 36.14 -24.29 3.99
N ARG A 250 34.86 -24.06 3.69
CA ARG A 250 33.93 -25.00 3.02
C ARG A 250 33.61 -24.60 1.58
N ASN A 251 34.28 -23.59 1.03
CA ASN A 251 34.01 -23.04 -0.31
C ASN A 251 32.54 -22.59 -0.50
N LEU A 252 31.94 -22.03 0.55
CA LEU A 252 30.59 -21.45 0.54
C LEU A 252 30.66 -19.96 0.26
N ALA A 253 29.82 -19.46 -0.66
CA ALA A 253 29.73 -18.03 -0.88
C ALA A 253 29.04 -17.34 0.31
N PHE A 254 29.69 -16.33 0.89
CA PHE A 254 29.12 -15.50 1.95
C PHE A 254 28.82 -14.12 1.41
N LEU A 255 27.54 -13.73 1.40
CA LEU A 255 27.07 -12.48 0.78
C LEU A 255 26.11 -11.74 1.70
N LYS A 256 26.04 -10.42 1.58
CA LYS A 256 24.89 -9.69 2.14
C LYS A 256 23.66 -9.92 1.28
N ILE A 257 22.47 -9.88 1.89
CA ILE A 257 21.21 -10.02 1.15
C ILE A 257 21.09 -8.92 0.07
N SER A 258 21.50 -7.68 0.37
CA SER A 258 21.49 -6.59 -0.60
C SER A 258 22.37 -6.89 -1.83
N GLU A 259 23.56 -7.43 -1.60
CA GLU A 259 24.51 -7.81 -2.65
C GLU A 259 24.01 -9.00 -3.47
N ALA A 260 23.53 -10.06 -2.80
CA ALA A 260 22.99 -11.24 -3.46
C ALA A 260 21.75 -10.93 -4.32
N LEU A 261 21.00 -9.89 -3.95
CA LEU A 261 19.84 -9.38 -4.70
C LEU A 261 20.18 -8.21 -5.64
N ASN A 262 21.46 -7.83 -5.74
CA ASN A 262 21.96 -6.71 -6.55
C ASN A 262 21.21 -5.38 -6.28
N LEU A 263 20.95 -5.07 -5.02
CA LEU A 263 20.27 -3.86 -4.57
C LEU A 263 21.26 -2.71 -4.41
N GLN A 264 21.00 -1.59 -5.08
CA GLN A 264 21.77 -0.35 -4.90
C GLN A 264 21.12 0.54 -3.85
N ALA A 265 21.94 1.12 -2.96
CA ALA A 265 21.48 2.13 -2.02
C ALA A 265 21.03 3.38 -2.79
N GLN A 266 19.78 3.81 -2.58
CA GLN A 266 19.36 5.13 -3.05
C GLN A 266 19.98 6.20 -2.15
N PRO A 267 20.43 7.34 -2.71
CA PRO A 267 20.92 8.45 -1.89
C PRO A 267 19.86 8.84 -0.87
N ALA A 268 20.23 8.80 0.41
CA ALA A 268 19.34 9.21 1.48
C ALA A 268 19.06 10.71 1.33
N VAL A 269 17.78 11.09 1.34
CA VAL A 269 17.44 12.49 1.62
C VAL A 269 17.95 12.75 3.03
N PRO A 270 18.79 13.77 3.26
CA PRO A 270 19.29 14.07 4.59
C PRO A 270 18.09 14.23 5.54
N VAL A 271 18.08 13.42 6.60
CA VAL A 271 17.18 13.59 7.73
C VAL A 271 17.90 14.56 8.65
N PHE A 272 17.29 15.72 8.87
CA PHE A 272 17.87 16.75 9.71
C PHE A 272 17.51 16.46 11.16
N ASP A 273 18.52 16.48 12.04
CA ASP A 273 18.31 16.42 13.47
C ASP A 273 17.62 17.71 13.95
N GLU A 274 16.76 17.59 14.96
CA GLU A 274 15.94 18.71 15.46
C GLU A 274 16.77 19.88 16.02
N GLU A 275 18.05 19.66 16.33
CA GLU A 275 18.94 20.60 17.03
C GLU A 275 19.54 21.71 16.14
N GLU A 276 19.52 21.59 14.81
CA GLU A 276 20.01 22.63 13.87
C GLU A 276 18.88 23.39 13.15
N ALA A 277 17.63 23.15 13.53
CA ALA A 277 16.47 23.75 12.90
C ALA A 277 16.25 25.19 13.40
N ASP A 278 16.24 26.16 12.49
CA ASP A 278 15.73 27.51 12.79
C ASP A 278 14.36 27.42 13.47
N GLU A 279 14.18 28.10 14.60
CA GLU A 279 12.92 28.11 15.34
C GLU A 279 11.76 28.52 14.43
N VAL A 280 10.77 27.62 14.29
CA VAL A 280 9.48 27.90 13.66
C VAL A 280 8.57 28.55 14.69
N GLY A 281 7.90 29.64 14.32
CA GLY A 281 7.09 30.43 15.26
C GLY A 281 5.94 29.63 15.91
N GLU A 282 5.53 30.06 17.11
CA GLU A 282 4.47 29.47 17.96
C GLU A 282 3.16 29.15 17.21
N TYR A 283 2.89 29.89 16.13
CA TYR A 283 1.75 29.66 15.24
C TYR A 283 1.63 28.20 14.78
N PHE A 284 2.75 27.53 14.48
CA PHE A 284 2.73 26.16 13.96
C PHE A 284 2.26 25.11 14.99
N GLU A 285 2.34 25.43 16.29
CA GLU A 285 1.80 24.56 17.35
C GLU A 285 0.27 24.61 17.36
N ILE A 286 -0.30 25.81 17.41
CA ILE A 286 -1.76 26.03 17.38
C ILE A 286 -2.35 25.58 16.04
N LYS A 287 -1.62 25.82 14.94
CA LYS A 287 -2.00 25.42 13.59
C LYS A 287 -2.34 23.94 13.50
N ARG A 288 -1.68 23.08 14.28
CA ARG A 288 -1.98 21.64 14.26
C ARG A 288 -3.42 21.34 14.67
N VAL A 289 -3.95 22.05 15.67
CA VAL A 289 -5.34 21.89 16.12
C VAL A 289 -6.30 22.36 15.02
N ILE A 290 -5.99 23.50 14.39
CA ILE A 290 -6.77 24.05 13.26
C ILE A 290 -6.81 23.06 12.10
N ASP A 291 -5.67 22.46 11.75
CA ASP A 291 -5.58 21.47 10.68
C ASP A 291 -6.43 20.23 10.96
N ILE A 292 -6.42 19.69 12.19
CA ILE A 292 -7.22 18.52 12.56
C ILE A 292 -8.72 18.84 12.49
N VAL A 293 -9.14 19.95 13.08
CA VAL A 293 -10.56 20.37 13.10
C VAL A 293 -11.04 20.64 11.68
N GLY A 294 -10.27 21.41 10.90
CA GLY A 294 -10.57 21.75 9.53
C GLY A 294 -10.59 20.53 8.61
N ALA A 295 -9.61 19.63 8.71
CA ALA A 295 -9.58 18.40 7.91
C ALA A 295 -10.73 17.45 8.27
N SER A 296 -11.10 17.35 9.55
CA SER A 296 -12.24 16.53 9.98
C SER A 296 -13.55 17.09 9.42
N ALA A 297 -13.77 18.40 9.52
CA ALA A 297 -14.95 19.07 8.98
C ALA A 297 -15.04 18.93 7.45
N LEU A 298 -13.92 19.16 6.73
CA LEU A 298 -13.86 18.99 5.28
C LEU A 298 -14.09 17.54 4.87
N LEU A 299 -13.50 16.57 5.56
CA LEU A 299 -13.69 15.15 5.24
C LEU A 299 -15.15 14.73 5.44
N ALA A 300 -15.80 15.19 6.51
CA ALA A 300 -17.22 14.95 6.75
C ALA A 300 -18.11 15.60 5.68
N ALA A 301 -17.86 16.89 5.35
CA ALA A 301 -18.62 17.62 4.36
C ALA A 301 -18.44 17.05 2.94
N LEU A 302 -17.22 16.60 2.61
CA LEU A 302 -16.89 16.05 1.30
C LEU A 302 -17.10 14.54 1.21
N LEU A 303 -17.65 13.89 2.24
CA LEU A 303 -17.86 12.44 2.23
C LEU A 303 -18.73 11.97 1.05
N PRO A 304 -19.88 12.61 0.72
CA PRO A 304 -20.67 12.23 -0.45
C PRO A 304 -19.91 12.41 -1.76
N MET A 305 -19.16 13.52 -1.88
CA MET A 305 -18.33 13.78 -3.06
C MET A 305 -17.21 12.75 -3.20
N THR A 306 -16.58 12.36 -2.10
CA THR A 306 -15.54 11.32 -2.06
C THR A 306 -16.07 9.99 -2.58
N ALA A 307 -17.29 9.61 -2.19
CA ALA A 307 -17.94 8.38 -2.68
C ALA A 307 -18.24 8.46 -4.19
N ILE A 308 -18.71 9.62 -4.68
CA ILE A 308 -18.96 9.84 -6.11
C ILE A 308 -17.65 9.74 -6.90
N VAL A 309 -16.58 10.42 -6.47
CA VAL A 309 -15.28 10.38 -7.16
C VAL A 309 -14.69 8.98 -7.13
N ALA A 310 -14.81 8.26 -6.00
CA ALA A 310 -14.39 6.87 -5.89
C ALA A 310 -15.11 5.96 -6.90
N ALA A 311 -16.43 6.12 -7.04
CA ALA A 311 -17.22 5.37 -8.02
C ALA A 311 -16.83 5.74 -9.46
N LEU A 312 -16.71 7.03 -9.77
CA LEU A 312 -16.27 7.51 -11.08
C LEU A 312 -14.90 6.94 -11.44
N THR A 313 -13.92 7.01 -10.54
CA THR A 313 -12.60 6.41 -10.74
C THR A 313 -12.68 4.89 -10.94
N TYR A 314 -13.51 4.19 -10.17
CA TYR A 314 -13.67 2.74 -10.30
C TYR A 314 -14.23 2.34 -11.67
N PHE A 315 -15.26 3.04 -12.16
CA PHE A 315 -15.87 2.73 -13.45
C PHE A 315 -15.06 3.22 -14.65
N ASP A 316 -14.33 4.32 -14.49
CA ASP A 316 -13.49 4.91 -15.54
C ASP A 316 -12.16 4.14 -15.69
N VAL A 317 -11.38 4.07 -14.62
CA VAL A 317 -9.99 3.57 -14.68
C VAL A 317 -9.85 2.15 -14.11
N GLY A 318 -10.79 1.72 -13.26
CA GLY A 318 -10.74 0.43 -12.58
C GLY A 318 -9.98 0.48 -11.26
N ALA A 319 -10.05 -0.62 -10.51
CA ALA A 319 -9.31 -0.76 -9.28
C ALA A 319 -7.79 -1.02 -9.53
N PRO A 320 -6.91 -0.58 -8.63
CA PRO A 320 -7.22 0.13 -7.37
C PRO A 320 -7.71 1.58 -7.60
N VAL A 321 -8.71 2.00 -6.80
CA VAL A 321 -9.32 3.34 -6.87
C VAL A 321 -8.39 4.42 -6.35
N LEU A 322 -7.65 4.12 -5.30
CA LEU A 322 -6.61 4.97 -4.76
C LEU A 322 -5.24 4.51 -5.26
N PHE A 323 -4.36 5.47 -5.51
CA PHE A 323 -2.94 5.22 -5.62
C PHE A 323 -2.19 6.03 -4.57
N TRP A 324 -0.94 5.65 -4.35
CA TRP A 324 -0.07 6.29 -3.36
C TRP A 324 1.28 6.65 -3.98
N GLN A 325 1.91 7.68 -3.45
CA GLN A 325 3.26 8.12 -3.81
C GLN A 325 4.07 8.39 -2.54
N GLN A 326 5.33 8.01 -2.53
CA GLN A 326 6.23 8.40 -1.44
C GLN A 326 6.63 9.88 -1.62
N ARG A 327 6.47 10.66 -0.55
CA ARG A 327 6.84 12.07 -0.48
C ARG A 327 7.70 12.33 0.76
N VAL A 328 8.36 13.48 0.76
CA VAL A 328 9.15 13.96 1.90
C VAL A 328 8.30 14.96 2.68
N GLY A 329 8.15 14.73 3.98
CA GLY A 329 7.43 15.58 4.92
C GLY A 329 8.36 16.22 5.95
N ARG A 330 7.79 16.64 7.08
CA ARG A 330 8.52 17.37 8.13
C ARG A 330 9.75 16.58 8.61
N HIS A 331 10.87 17.29 8.76
CA HIS A 331 12.20 16.80 9.15
C HIS A 331 12.75 15.71 8.21
N GLY A 332 12.36 15.73 6.93
CA GLY A 332 12.81 14.73 5.96
C GLY A 332 12.10 13.37 6.08
N ARG A 333 11.12 13.24 6.97
CA ARG A 333 10.38 11.97 7.15
C ARG A 333 9.60 11.63 5.88
N LYS A 334 9.79 10.41 5.38
CA LYS A 334 9.07 9.90 4.21
C LYS A 334 7.66 9.47 4.62
N PHE A 335 6.66 9.86 3.84
CA PHE A 335 5.27 9.45 4.06
C PHE A 335 4.57 9.09 2.75
N LEU A 336 3.41 8.43 2.85
CA LEU A 336 2.59 8.04 1.71
C LEU A 336 1.50 9.09 1.45
N LEU A 337 1.59 9.73 0.29
CA LEU A 337 0.58 10.65 -0.21
C LEU A 337 -0.47 9.87 -1.02
N TYR A 338 -1.73 9.93 -0.59
CA TYR A 338 -2.83 9.24 -1.25
C TYR A 338 -3.59 10.14 -2.22
N LYS A 339 -3.98 9.59 -3.37
CA LYS A 339 -4.78 10.28 -4.39
C LYS A 339 -5.75 9.32 -5.08
N PHE A 340 -6.83 9.85 -5.65
CA PHE A 340 -7.64 9.06 -6.59
C PHE A 340 -6.88 8.82 -7.89
N ARG A 341 -7.00 7.60 -8.41
CA ARG A 341 -6.37 7.20 -9.66
C ARG A 341 -7.09 7.84 -10.84
N THR A 342 -6.32 8.45 -11.74
CA THR A 342 -6.86 9.11 -12.95
C THR A 342 -6.24 8.58 -14.24
N TYR A 343 -5.23 7.72 -14.15
CA TYR A 343 -4.51 7.18 -15.30
C TYR A 343 -4.80 5.69 -15.51
N HIS A 344 -5.15 5.32 -16.74
CA HIS A 344 -5.18 3.94 -17.20
C HIS A 344 -3.79 3.29 -17.13
N ALA A 345 -3.80 1.96 -17.21
CA ALA A 345 -2.60 1.14 -17.15
C ALA A 345 -1.56 1.61 -18.20
N PRO A 346 -0.26 1.60 -17.87
CA PRO A 346 0.79 2.02 -18.78
C PRO A 346 1.03 1.08 -19.97
N PHE A 347 0.40 -0.09 -19.97
CA PHE A 347 0.57 -1.10 -21.02
C PHE A 347 -0.78 -1.67 -21.47
N ASP A 348 -0.91 -1.99 -22.75
CA ASP A 348 -2.10 -2.60 -23.35
C ASP A 348 -2.25 -4.11 -23.00
N GLY A 349 -3.19 -4.80 -23.63
CA GLY A 349 -3.42 -6.23 -23.41
C GLY A 349 -2.28 -7.14 -23.87
N SER A 350 -1.43 -6.70 -24.80
CA SER A 350 -0.30 -7.46 -25.33
C SER A 350 1.05 -7.08 -24.70
N GLY A 351 1.09 -6.10 -23.79
CA GLY A 351 2.35 -5.66 -23.16
C GLY A 351 3.00 -4.43 -23.78
N ARG A 352 2.38 -3.82 -24.79
CA ARG A 352 2.94 -2.62 -25.43
C ARG A 352 2.66 -1.37 -24.59
N PRO A 353 3.63 -0.45 -24.47
CA PRO A 353 3.45 0.79 -23.72
C PRO A 353 2.38 1.66 -24.38
N ILE A 354 1.54 2.27 -23.56
CA ILE A 354 0.52 3.25 -24.00
C ILE A 354 1.07 4.66 -23.71
N PRO A 355 1.07 5.56 -24.69
CA PRO A 355 1.46 6.96 -24.49
C PRO A 355 0.67 7.63 -23.36
N GLU A 356 1.33 8.52 -22.61
CA GLU A 356 0.72 9.18 -21.45
C GLU A 356 -0.58 9.92 -21.78
N GLU A 357 -0.61 10.60 -22.92
CA GLU A 357 -1.76 11.35 -23.44
C GLU A 357 -3.01 10.48 -23.62
N GLN A 358 -2.81 9.20 -23.97
CA GLN A 358 -3.87 8.21 -24.17
C GLN A 358 -4.28 7.52 -22.87
N ARG A 359 -3.48 7.68 -21.80
CA ARG A 359 -3.75 7.06 -20.49
C ARG A 359 -4.63 7.93 -19.59
N LEU A 360 -4.74 9.22 -19.85
CA LEU A 360 -5.60 10.13 -19.08
C LEU A 360 -6.99 10.20 -19.72
N SER A 361 -7.98 9.61 -19.06
CA SER A 361 -9.39 9.63 -19.49
C SER A 361 -10.01 11.04 -19.42
N LYS A 362 -11.17 11.23 -20.05
CA LYS A 362 -11.93 12.49 -19.94
C LYS A 362 -12.38 12.76 -18.51
N ILE A 363 -12.86 11.72 -17.81
CA ILE A 363 -13.30 11.81 -16.41
C ILE A 363 -12.09 12.09 -15.50
N GLY A 364 -10.98 11.38 -15.69
CA GLY A 364 -9.73 11.61 -14.98
C GLY A 364 -9.19 13.02 -15.19
N ARG A 365 -9.30 13.58 -16.40
CA ARG A 365 -8.94 14.97 -16.70
C ARG A 365 -9.81 15.96 -15.93
N LEU A 366 -11.12 15.73 -15.87
CA LEU A 366 -12.05 16.54 -15.08
C LEU A 366 -11.71 16.46 -13.58
N ILE A 367 -11.56 15.26 -13.03
CA ILE A 367 -11.22 15.05 -11.61
C ILE A 367 -9.94 15.84 -11.25
N ARG A 368 -8.92 15.83 -12.11
CA ARG A 368 -7.67 16.60 -11.90
C ARG A 368 -7.87 18.10 -12.04
N SER A 369 -8.65 18.58 -13.01
CA SER A 369 -8.82 20.02 -13.24
C SER A 369 -9.48 20.72 -12.07
N ILE A 370 -10.38 20.03 -11.36
CA ILE A 370 -11.01 20.53 -10.12
C ILE A 370 -10.37 19.95 -8.85
N ARG A 371 -9.21 19.29 -8.96
CA ARG A 371 -8.40 18.75 -7.85
C ARG A 371 -9.13 17.79 -6.91
N LEU A 372 -10.20 17.15 -7.38
CA LEU A 372 -10.92 16.15 -6.58
C LEU A 372 -10.05 14.90 -6.33
N ASP A 373 -9.00 14.68 -7.13
CA ASP A 373 -8.04 13.59 -6.89
C ASP A 373 -7.27 13.73 -5.57
N GLU A 374 -7.24 14.93 -4.98
CA GLU A 374 -6.46 15.26 -3.79
C GLU A 374 -7.24 15.14 -2.48
N ILE A 375 -8.56 14.89 -2.52
CA ILE A 375 -9.39 14.69 -1.33
C ILE A 375 -8.82 13.64 -0.35
N PRO A 376 -8.30 12.48 -0.81
CA PRO A 376 -7.72 11.48 0.10
C PRO A 376 -6.54 11.99 0.94
N GLN A 377 -5.90 13.10 0.57
CA GLN A 377 -4.82 13.71 1.35
C GLN A 377 -5.30 14.32 2.67
N LEU A 378 -6.60 14.61 2.82
CA LEU A 378 -7.18 15.03 4.11
C LEU A 378 -6.91 13.99 5.21
N TYR A 379 -6.86 12.70 4.86
CA TYR A 379 -6.46 11.65 5.78
C TYR A 379 -5.00 11.83 6.25
N SER A 380 -4.07 12.18 5.36
CA SER A 380 -2.68 12.46 5.72
C SER A 380 -2.55 13.68 6.64
N VAL A 381 -3.47 14.65 6.55
CA VAL A 381 -3.56 15.75 7.52
C VAL A 381 -3.98 15.23 8.89
N LEU A 382 -5.01 14.38 8.98
CA LEU A 382 -5.45 13.82 10.25
C LEU A 382 -4.36 12.97 10.93
N VAL A 383 -3.66 12.12 10.16
CA VAL A 383 -2.54 11.29 10.66
C VAL A 383 -1.35 12.14 11.11
N GLY A 384 -1.18 13.34 10.56
CA GLY A 384 -0.14 14.29 10.98
C GLY A 384 1.09 14.34 10.09
N ASP A 385 1.03 13.68 8.94
CA ASP A 385 2.06 13.77 7.88
C ASP A 385 1.97 15.09 7.11
N MET A 386 0.75 15.66 7.01
CA MET A 386 0.46 16.89 6.28
C MET A 386 -0.28 17.93 7.14
N SER A 387 -0.35 19.14 6.60
CA SER A 387 -1.16 20.29 7.02
C SER A 387 -2.19 20.61 5.92
N LEU A 388 -3.26 21.36 6.23
CA LEU A 388 -4.14 21.88 5.17
C LEU A 388 -3.38 22.88 4.28
N ILE A 389 -2.55 23.71 4.91
CA ILE A 389 -1.81 24.81 4.27
C ILE A 389 -0.33 24.71 4.60
N GLY A 390 0.51 24.70 3.57
CA GLY A 390 1.95 24.57 3.70
C GLY A 390 2.66 24.35 2.37
N PRO A 391 4.00 24.19 2.39
CA PRO A 391 4.78 23.87 1.20
C PRO A 391 4.28 22.59 0.53
N ARG A 392 4.31 22.52 -0.82
CA ARG A 392 3.88 21.32 -1.53
C ARG A 392 4.83 20.14 -1.24
N PRO A 393 4.34 18.92 -0.97
CA PRO A 393 5.20 17.76 -0.77
C PRO A 393 5.85 17.34 -2.11
N LEU A 394 7.16 17.52 -2.22
CA LEU A 394 7.94 17.16 -3.41
C LEU A 394 8.35 15.67 -3.39
N LEU A 395 8.71 15.14 -4.56
CA LEU A 395 9.31 13.80 -4.64
C LEU A 395 10.71 13.85 -3.98
N PRO A 396 11.24 12.72 -3.51
CA PRO A 396 12.60 12.68 -2.96
C PRO A 396 13.68 13.23 -3.91
N HIS A 397 13.54 13.03 -5.22
CA HIS A 397 14.49 13.51 -6.23
C HIS A 397 14.21 14.94 -6.73
N ASP A 398 13.05 15.52 -6.40
CA ASP A 398 12.67 16.89 -6.79
C ASP A 398 13.03 17.92 -5.71
N GLN A 399 13.72 17.51 -4.64
CA GLN A 399 14.07 18.43 -3.55
C GLN A 399 15.04 19.50 -4.04
N PRO A 400 14.89 20.76 -3.59
CA PRO A 400 15.87 21.80 -3.88
C PRO A 400 17.22 21.46 -3.24
N LYS A 401 18.28 22.16 -3.69
CA LYS A 401 19.65 21.96 -3.18
C LYS A 401 19.74 22.10 -1.66
N ASP A 402 18.97 23.02 -1.06
CA ASP A 402 18.84 23.15 0.38
C ASP A 402 17.37 23.01 0.81
N PRO A 403 16.93 21.79 1.20
CA PRO A 403 15.55 21.54 1.59
C PRO A 403 15.30 21.80 3.09
N ARG A 404 16.26 22.28 3.87
CA ARG A 404 16.12 22.39 5.34
C ARG A 404 14.90 23.20 5.74
N THR A 405 14.82 24.44 5.28
CA THR A 405 13.75 25.37 5.67
C THR A 405 12.37 24.86 5.29
N ARG A 406 12.20 24.31 4.07
CA ARG A 406 10.90 23.79 3.61
C ARG A 406 10.44 22.56 4.41
N LEU A 407 11.38 21.79 4.96
CA LEU A 407 11.10 20.58 5.72
C LEU A 407 10.94 20.84 7.23
N LEU A 408 11.06 22.09 7.71
CA LEU A 408 10.77 22.45 9.11
C LEU A 408 9.29 22.28 9.48
N VAL A 409 8.40 22.42 8.49
CA VAL A 409 6.95 22.39 8.70
C VAL A 409 6.31 21.21 7.99
N ARG A 410 5.08 20.87 8.37
CA ARG A 410 4.29 19.87 7.65
C ARG A 410 3.94 20.40 6.25
N PRO A 411 4.13 19.61 5.18
CA PRO A 411 3.69 20.00 3.85
C PRO A 411 2.17 20.16 3.76
N GLY A 412 1.72 21.04 2.88
CA GLY A 412 0.31 21.41 2.71
C GLY A 412 -0.38 20.72 1.54
N ILE A 413 -1.71 20.54 1.65
CA ILE A 413 -2.56 20.24 0.48
C ILE A 413 -2.54 21.44 -0.48
N THR A 414 -2.79 22.63 0.08
CA THR A 414 -2.61 23.92 -0.61
C THR A 414 -1.50 24.74 0.04
N GLY A 415 -1.07 25.83 -0.61
CA GLY A 415 0.00 26.67 -0.11
C GLY A 415 0.19 27.96 -0.90
N TRP A 416 1.04 28.85 -0.37
CA TRP A 416 1.29 30.17 -0.93
C TRP A 416 1.83 30.13 -2.37
N ALA A 417 2.75 29.20 -2.65
CA ALA A 417 3.27 28.97 -4.00
C ALA A 417 2.19 28.45 -4.96
N GLN A 418 1.25 27.63 -4.48
CA GLN A 418 0.19 27.07 -5.31
C GLN A 418 -0.81 28.14 -5.80
N ILE A 419 -1.16 29.11 -4.94
CA ILE A 419 -2.13 30.16 -5.30
C ILE A 419 -1.53 31.33 -6.09
N ASN A 420 -0.21 31.56 -6.02
CA ASN A 420 0.44 32.73 -6.66
C ASN A 420 1.16 32.39 -7.99
N GLY A 421 1.17 31.12 -8.40
CA GLY A 421 1.84 30.71 -9.63
C GLY A 421 1.64 29.25 -10.01
N GLY A 422 1.38 28.36 -9.05
CA GLY A 422 0.96 26.98 -9.36
C GLY A 422 1.96 26.28 -10.29
N THR A 423 1.48 25.80 -11.44
CA THR A 423 2.31 25.17 -12.46
C THR A 423 3.09 26.14 -13.36
N ALA A 424 2.74 27.43 -13.34
CA ALA A 424 3.31 28.46 -14.23
C ALA A 424 4.68 29.02 -13.75
N ILE A 425 5.09 28.72 -12.52
CA ILE A 425 6.35 29.20 -11.93
C ILE A 425 7.39 28.08 -11.75
N GLY A 426 8.67 28.46 -11.84
CA GLY A 426 9.81 27.55 -11.77
C GLY A 426 10.08 27.01 -10.36
N PRO A 427 10.93 25.97 -10.22
CA PRO A 427 11.27 25.37 -8.93
C PRO A 427 11.84 26.37 -7.91
N GLU A 428 12.73 27.26 -8.33
CA GLU A 428 13.36 28.25 -7.44
C GLU A 428 12.37 29.30 -6.92
N GLU A 429 11.45 29.75 -7.78
CA GLU A 429 10.38 30.68 -7.42
C GLU A 429 9.39 30.04 -6.43
N LYS A 430 9.03 28.76 -6.66
CA LYS A 430 8.19 27.99 -5.72
C LYS A 430 8.85 27.86 -4.36
N ASP A 431 10.15 27.55 -4.36
CA ASP A 431 10.92 27.41 -3.14
C ASP A 431 11.03 28.74 -2.38
N ALA A 432 11.22 29.87 -3.08
CA ALA A 432 11.19 31.19 -2.46
C ALA A 432 9.83 31.52 -1.82
N LEU A 433 8.72 31.18 -2.49
CA LEU A 433 7.36 31.37 -1.95
C LEU A 433 7.07 30.44 -0.77
N ASP A 434 7.53 29.19 -0.82
CA ASP A 434 7.41 28.22 0.27
C ASP A 434 8.17 28.72 1.51
N ILE A 435 9.42 29.17 1.34
CA ILE A 435 10.24 29.74 2.44
C ILE A 435 9.60 31.02 2.99
N TRP A 436 9.13 31.91 2.12
CA TRP A 436 8.47 33.15 2.53
C TRP A 436 7.24 32.85 3.39
N TYR A 437 6.41 31.88 2.98
CA TYR A 437 5.26 31.45 3.76
C TYR A 437 5.66 30.93 5.14
N ILE A 438 6.69 30.09 5.24
CA ILE A 438 7.13 29.51 6.52
C ILE A 438 7.52 30.60 7.51
N ARG A 439 8.15 31.68 7.04
CA ARG A 439 8.57 32.80 7.90
C ARG A 439 7.45 33.80 8.25
N HIS A 440 6.38 33.84 7.47
CA HIS A 440 5.28 34.79 7.66
C HIS A 440 3.94 34.11 7.97
N ALA A 441 3.98 32.82 8.32
CA ALA A 441 2.79 32.03 8.57
C ALA A 441 1.96 32.63 9.72
N SER A 442 0.69 32.86 9.45
CA SER A 442 -0.27 33.39 10.41
C SER A 442 -1.68 32.95 10.03
N LEU A 443 -2.61 32.98 10.99
CA LEU A 443 -4.00 32.62 10.74
C LEU A 443 -4.63 33.46 9.61
N ALA A 444 -4.33 34.77 9.57
CA ALA A 444 -4.83 35.66 8.54
C ALA A 444 -4.31 35.29 7.14
N LEU A 445 -3.02 34.91 7.04
CA LEU A 445 -2.44 34.44 5.79
C LEU A 445 -3.04 33.10 5.36
N ASP A 446 -3.28 32.19 6.29
CA ASP A 446 -3.90 30.90 6.03
C ASP A 446 -5.34 31.06 5.52
N LEU A 447 -6.16 31.90 6.16
CA LEU A 447 -7.52 32.20 5.69
C LEU A 447 -7.51 32.82 4.28
N ARG A 448 -6.54 33.70 4.00
CA ARG A 448 -6.33 34.24 2.65
C ARG A 448 -6.01 33.12 1.66
N ILE A 449 -5.13 32.18 2.02
CA ILE A 449 -4.80 31.05 1.16
C ILE A 449 -6.01 30.15 0.91
N VAL A 450 -6.85 29.88 1.91
CA VAL A 450 -8.09 29.10 1.72
C VAL A 450 -9.00 29.78 0.71
N PHE A 451 -9.29 31.07 0.89
CA PHE A 451 -10.17 31.81 -0.01
C PHE A 451 -9.61 31.88 -1.44
N SER A 452 -8.31 32.16 -1.58
CA SER A 452 -7.65 32.16 -2.89
C SER A 452 -7.63 30.77 -3.53
N THR A 453 -7.51 29.70 -2.74
CA THR A 453 -7.57 28.31 -3.27
C THR A 453 -8.95 28.01 -3.85
N LEU A 454 -10.03 28.41 -3.17
CA LEU A 454 -11.40 28.28 -3.69
C LEU A 454 -11.59 29.07 -4.98
N LEU A 455 -11.06 30.30 -5.05
CA LEU A 455 -11.14 31.13 -6.25
C LEU A 455 -10.37 30.51 -7.43
N VAL A 456 -9.13 30.04 -7.19
CA VAL A 456 -8.30 29.38 -8.21
C VAL A 456 -8.96 28.09 -8.72
N ALA A 457 -9.62 27.32 -7.85
CA ALA A 457 -10.36 26.12 -8.26
C ALA A 457 -11.52 26.45 -9.23
N LEU A 458 -12.10 27.66 -9.15
CA LEU A 458 -13.19 28.10 -10.02
C LEU A 458 -12.71 28.85 -11.27
N THR A 459 -11.67 29.67 -11.17
CA THR A 459 -11.22 30.55 -12.25
C THR A 459 -9.97 30.09 -12.98
N GLY A 460 -9.35 29.00 -12.53
CA GLY A 460 -8.04 28.52 -13.02
C GLY A 460 -6.85 29.23 -12.37
N GLU A 461 -5.65 28.70 -12.62
CA GLU A 461 -4.38 29.23 -12.11
C GLU A 461 -4.03 30.57 -12.79
N LYS A 462 -3.57 31.54 -11.99
CA LYS A 462 -3.06 32.83 -12.47
C LYS A 462 -1.72 33.12 -11.81
N GLN A 463 -0.76 33.61 -12.59
CA GLN A 463 0.55 33.99 -12.08
C GLN A 463 0.50 35.42 -11.51
N ASN A 464 0.86 35.57 -10.25
CA ASN A 464 0.97 36.86 -9.59
C ASN A 464 2.44 37.33 -9.59
N GLN A 465 2.89 37.90 -10.70
CA GLN A 465 4.30 38.25 -10.93
C GLN A 465 4.89 39.13 -9.82
N SER A 466 4.13 40.09 -9.28
CA SER A 466 4.62 40.97 -8.21
C SER A 466 4.91 40.19 -6.93
N THR A 467 4.06 39.23 -6.57
CA THR A 467 4.24 38.41 -5.37
C THR A 467 5.42 37.45 -5.52
N VAL A 468 5.59 36.87 -6.71
CA VAL A 468 6.73 35.99 -7.03
C VAL A 468 8.04 36.78 -6.94
N GLN A 469 8.14 37.93 -7.61
CA GLN A 469 9.34 38.77 -7.61
C GLN A 469 9.68 39.29 -6.21
N ASN A 470 8.67 39.68 -5.42
CA ASN A 470 8.89 40.13 -4.05
C ASN A 470 9.44 39.00 -3.17
N ALA A 471 8.94 37.78 -3.31
CA ALA A 471 9.43 36.63 -2.53
C ALA A 471 10.86 36.24 -2.91
N VAL A 472 11.19 36.26 -4.21
CA VAL A 472 12.55 36.00 -4.71
C VAL A 472 13.51 37.07 -4.20
N ARG A 473 13.18 38.35 -4.36
CA ARG A 473 13.99 39.47 -3.85
C ARG A 473 14.18 39.38 -2.35
N TRP A 474 13.12 39.10 -1.60
CA TRP A 474 13.20 38.93 -0.14
C TRP A 474 14.14 37.77 0.25
N ARG A 475 14.09 36.65 -0.47
CA ARG A 475 14.99 35.51 -0.23
C ARG A 475 16.44 35.91 -0.51
N GLU A 476 16.71 36.57 -1.64
CA GLU A 476 18.05 37.03 -2.01
C GLU A 476 18.61 38.02 -0.99
N THR A 477 17.81 38.96 -0.48
CA THR A 477 18.28 39.92 0.52
C THR A 477 18.51 39.29 1.90
N THR A 478 17.75 38.25 2.25
CA THR A 478 17.80 37.63 3.58
C THR A 478 18.84 36.52 3.67
N PHE A 479 19.05 35.76 2.59
CA PHE A 479 19.91 34.57 2.56
C PHE A 479 21.09 34.67 1.58
N SER A 480 21.34 35.81 0.93
CA SER A 480 22.61 36.01 0.25
C SER A 480 23.75 35.96 1.28
N PRO A 481 24.82 35.20 1.03
CA PRO A 481 26.07 35.44 1.73
C PRO A 481 26.49 36.87 1.40
N SER A 482 26.49 37.78 2.37
CA SER A 482 27.03 39.13 2.16
C SER A 482 28.46 38.95 1.63
N ARG A 483 28.99 39.76 0.70
CA ARG A 483 29.47 41.13 0.97
C ARG A 483 30.02 41.37 2.39
N ALA A 484 30.48 40.32 3.06
CA ALA A 484 31.42 40.37 4.18
C ALA A 484 32.84 40.38 3.59
N ASP A 485 33.16 41.46 2.86
CA ASP A 485 34.51 41.96 2.61
C ASP A 485 34.37 43.30 1.87
N GLY A 486 33.93 44.31 2.61
CA GLY A 486 34.25 45.69 2.25
C GLY A 486 35.74 45.94 2.52
N PRO A 487 36.47 46.67 1.66
CA PRO A 487 37.89 46.88 1.84
C PRO A 487 38.11 47.60 3.18
N LYS A 488 38.85 46.96 4.09
CA LYS A 488 39.36 47.62 5.29
C LYS A 488 40.11 48.87 4.84
N SER A 489 39.63 50.04 5.24
CA SER A 489 40.34 51.29 5.06
C SER A 489 41.69 51.20 5.77
N ASN A 490 42.78 51.29 4.99
CA ASN A 490 44.10 51.52 5.54
C ASN A 490 44.10 52.89 6.24
N SER A 491 44.11 52.91 7.57
CA SER A 491 44.65 54.05 8.31
C SER A 491 46.18 53.96 8.28
N PRO A 492 46.89 55.04 7.93
CA PRO A 492 48.33 55.01 7.84
C PRO A 492 48.97 54.97 9.23
N ALA A 493 50.09 54.26 9.29
CA ALA A 493 50.98 54.19 10.43
C ALA A 493 51.35 55.58 10.95
N LYS A 494 51.22 55.78 12.27
CA LYS A 494 51.97 56.81 12.98
C LYS A 494 53.45 56.40 13.00
N THR A 495 54.25 57.03 12.16
CA THR A 495 55.69 57.18 12.36
C THR A 495 55.94 58.37 13.29
N SER A 496 56.88 58.16 14.23
CA SER A 496 57.64 59.11 15.07
C SER A 496 56.88 59.99 16.04
#